data_AF-A0A2Z6SGW4-F1
#
_entry.id   AF-A0A2Z6SGW4-F1
#
_cell.length_a   1.000
_cell.length_b   1.000
_cell.length_c   1.000
_cell.angle_alpha   90.00
_cell.angle_beta   90.00
_cell.angle_gamma   90.00
#
_symmetry.space_group_name_H-M   'P 1'
#
loop_
_entity.id
_entity.type
_entity.pdbx_description
1 polymer ?
#
loop_
_entity_poly.entity_id
_entity_poly.type
_entity_poly.pdbx_seq_one_letter_code
_entity_poly.pdbx_strand_id
1 'polypeptide(L)'
;MCITNNGANCCSDGHYCDGDDPICCGSGCMPQGATCCSDGNGYCDKDAPICCGTGCIPNDATCCDNQGDYCDGDTPVCCDDGCIPQDAVCCNDSQGGYCDKGTYCCETGCCSN
;
A
#
# COMPACT_ATOMS: atom_id res chain seq x y z
N MET A 1 -13.13 -26.24 -19.37
CA MET A 1 -12.47 -25.46 -20.42
C MET A 1 -13.32 -24.24 -20.67
N CYS A 2 -12.79 -23.05 -20.44
CA CYS A 2 -13.51 -21.83 -20.82
C CYS A 2 -13.53 -21.68 -22.33
N ILE A 3 -14.69 -21.33 -22.88
CA ILE A 3 -14.84 -21.01 -24.29
C ILE A 3 -14.99 -19.49 -24.36
N THR A 4 -13.95 -18.78 -24.81
CA THR A 4 -14.00 -17.33 -24.96
C THR A 4 -14.93 -16.98 -26.13
N ASN A 5 -16.16 -16.59 -25.83
CA ASN A 5 -17.04 -15.89 -26.76
C ASN A 5 -17.33 -14.50 -26.17
N ASN A 6 -17.34 -13.47 -27.01
CA ASN A 6 -17.81 -12.11 -26.70
C ASN A 6 -16.96 -11.25 -25.74
N GLY A 7 -15.63 -11.45 -25.68
CA GLY A 7 -14.74 -10.50 -24.98
C GLY A 7 -14.61 -10.71 -23.47
N ALA A 8 -15.17 -11.81 -22.94
CA ALA A 8 -14.94 -12.25 -21.58
C ALA A 8 -13.55 -12.87 -21.41
N ASN A 9 -12.80 -12.46 -20.39
CA ASN A 9 -11.55 -13.07 -19.97
C ASN A 9 -11.85 -14.26 -19.03
N CYS A 10 -11.30 -15.42 -19.35
CA CYS A 10 -11.38 -16.59 -18.49
C CYS A 10 -10.22 -16.59 -17.49
N CYS A 11 -10.57 -16.73 -16.21
CA CYS A 11 -9.61 -16.76 -15.12
C CYS A 11 -9.14 -18.19 -14.83
N SER A 12 -8.03 -18.29 -14.08
CA SER A 12 -7.35 -19.57 -13.81
C SER A 12 -8.19 -20.59 -13.04
N ASP A 13 -9.17 -20.13 -12.27
CA ASP A 13 -10.16 -20.88 -11.50
C ASP A 13 -11.48 -21.13 -12.27
N GLY A 14 -11.58 -20.61 -13.50
CA GLY A 14 -12.63 -20.97 -14.45
C GLY A 14 -13.89 -20.08 -14.42
N HIS A 15 -13.91 -18.99 -13.66
CA HIS A 15 -14.90 -17.92 -13.85
C HIS A 15 -14.54 -17.00 -15.02
N TYR A 16 -15.48 -16.11 -15.33
CA TYR A 16 -15.40 -15.18 -16.44
C TYR A 16 -15.51 -13.74 -15.93
N CYS A 17 -14.69 -12.87 -16.50
CA CYS A 17 -14.69 -11.43 -16.25
C CYS A 17 -15.02 -10.70 -17.56
N ASP A 18 -16.06 -9.89 -17.56
CA ASP A 18 -16.56 -9.14 -18.72
C ASP A 18 -17.19 -7.80 -18.30
N GLY A 19 -17.67 -7.04 -19.29
CA GLY A 19 -18.32 -5.75 -19.04
C GLY A 19 -17.38 -4.72 -18.43
N ASP A 20 -17.81 -4.13 -17.30
CA ASP A 20 -17.08 -3.08 -16.58
C ASP A 20 -15.87 -3.63 -15.80
N ASP A 21 -15.86 -4.93 -15.48
CA ASP A 21 -14.79 -5.62 -14.75
C ASP A 21 -14.13 -6.70 -15.61
N PRO A 22 -13.43 -6.38 -16.71
CA PRO A 22 -12.98 -7.37 -17.67
C PRO A 22 -11.70 -8.11 -17.24
N ILE A 23 -11.06 -7.78 -16.11
CA ILE A 23 -9.75 -8.33 -15.74
C ILE A 23 -9.88 -9.30 -14.55
N CYS A 24 -9.21 -10.44 -14.62
CA CYS A 24 -9.14 -11.42 -13.54
C CYS A 24 -8.30 -10.92 -12.37
N CYS A 25 -8.84 -11.00 -11.15
CA CYS A 25 -8.10 -10.72 -9.92
C CYS A 25 -8.49 -11.68 -8.80
N GLY A 26 -7.59 -12.60 -8.45
CA GLY A 26 -7.90 -13.67 -7.49
C GLY A 26 -9.13 -14.47 -7.96
N SER A 27 -10.09 -14.66 -7.04
CA SER A 27 -11.40 -15.29 -7.34
C SER A 27 -12.46 -14.30 -7.86
N GLY A 28 -12.08 -13.06 -8.13
CA GLY A 28 -12.97 -11.99 -8.56
C GLY A 28 -12.58 -11.39 -9.92
N CYS A 29 -13.30 -10.33 -10.27
CA CYS A 29 -13.06 -9.53 -11.47
C CYS A 29 -12.79 -8.08 -11.05
N MET A 30 -12.03 -7.35 -11.86
CA MET A 30 -11.67 -5.96 -11.61
C MET A 30 -11.77 -5.11 -12.87
N PRO A 31 -11.99 -3.79 -12.73
CA PRO A 31 -12.10 -2.88 -13.85
C PRO A 31 -10.74 -2.59 -14.47
N GLN A 32 -10.75 -2.04 -15.68
CA GLN A 32 -9.51 -1.58 -16.31
C GLN A 32 -8.88 -0.44 -15.53
N GLY A 33 -7.58 -0.56 -15.25
CA GLY A 33 -6.81 0.46 -14.54
C GLY A 33 -6.85 0.32 -13.01
N ALA A 34 -7.55 -0.68 -12.47
CA ALA A 34 -7.39 -1.10 -11.10
C ALA A 34 -6.15 -2.00 -10.92
N THR A 35 -5.62 -2.04 -9.70
CA THR A 35 -4.52 -2.91 -9.29
C THR A 35 -5.06 -4.11 -8.53
N CYS A 36 -4.71 -5.31 -8.96
CA CYS A 36 -5.12 -6.53 -8.26
C CYS A 36 -4.30 -6.73 -6.98
N CYS A 37 -4.98 -6.94 -5.84
CA CYS A 37 -4.34 -7.19 -4.55
C CYS A 37 -4.34 -8.68 -4.22
N SER A 38 -3.15 -9.22 -3.94
CA SER A 38 -2.95 -10.67 -3.77
C SER A 38 -3.47 -11.21 -2.43
N ASP A 39 -3.83 -10.33 -1.49
CA ASP A 39 -4.14 -10.69 -0.10
C ASP A 39 -5.63 -11.05 0.13
N GLY A 40 -6.37 -11.35 -0.94
CA GLY A 40 -7.78 -11.74 -0.88
C GLY A 40 -8.76 -10.57 -0.71
N ASN A 41 -8.26 -9.33 -0.68
CA ASN A 41 -9.06 -8.11 -0.50
C ASN A 41 -9.68 -7.56 -1.80
N GLY A 42 -9.44 -8.21 -2.94
CA GLY A 42 -9.96 -7.76 -4.24
C GLY A 42 -8.95 -6.87 -4.96
N TYR A 43 -9.34 -5.64 -5.30
CA TYR A 43 -8.54 -4.72 -6.10
C TYR A 43 -8.57 -3.30 -5.55
N CYS A 44 -7.60 -2.50 -5.96
CA CYS A 44 -7.50 -1.08 -5.65
C CYS A 44 -7.76 -0.23 -6.89
N ASP A 45 -8.59 0.80 -6.74
CA ASP A 45 -8.93 1.72 -7.83
C ASP A 45 -7.75 2.61 -8.23
N LYS A 46 -7.87 3.24 -9.39
CA LYS A 46 -6.87 4.15 -9.96
C LYS A 46 -6.42 5.30 -9.02
N ASP A 47 -7.30 5.71 -8.10
CA ASP A 47 -7.05 6.84 -7.20
C ASP A 47 -6.23 6.43 -5.96
N ALA A 48 -6.26 5.14 -5.61
CA ALA A 48 -5.50 4.57 -4.51
C ALA A 48 -4.91 3.20 -4.92
N PRO A 49 -4.05 3.14 -5.95
CA PRO A 49 -3.76 1.89 -6.67
C PRO A 49 -2.78 0.96 -5.94
N ILE A 50 -2.28 1.32 -4.76
CA ILE A 50 -1.31 0.50 -4.02
C ILE A 50 -2.06 -0.32 -2.96
N CYS A 51 -1.85 -1.64 -3.00
CA CYS A 51 -2.36 -2.55 -1.99
C CYS A 51 -1.54 -2.42 -0.71
N CYS A 52 -2.17 -2.06 0.41
CA CYS A 52 -1.54 -1.95 1.70
C CYS A 52 -2.39 -2.68 2.74
N GLY A 53 -2.01 -3.92 3.05
CA GLY A 53 -2.75 -4.72 4.01
C GLY A 53 -4.20 -4.95 3.60
N THR A 54 -5.14 -4.54 4.48
CA THR A 54 -6.58 -4.58 4.21
C THR A 54 -7.11 -3.40 3.39
N GLY A 55 -6.27 -2.43 3.06
CA GLY A 55 -6.66 -1.18 2.40
C GLY A 55 -5.93 -0.90 1.09
N CYS A 56 -6.34 0.22 0.48
CA CYS A 56 -5.80 0.77 -0.76
C CYS A 56 -5.26 2.17 -0.48
N ILE A 57 -4.04 2.47 -0.93
CA ILE A 57 -3.35 3.72 -0.64
C ILE A 57 -2.92 4.44 -1.92
N PRO A 58 -2.76 5.79 -1.89
CA PRO A 58 -2.31 6.58 -3.03
C PRO A 58 -0.93 6.15 -3.57
N ASN A 59 -0.64 6.47 -4.83
CA ASN A 59 0.65 6.13 -5.48
C ASN A 59 1.89 6.70 -4.77
N ASP A 60 1.74 7.84 -4.10
CA ASP A 60 2.85 8.54 -3.43
C ASP A 60 2.88 8.27 -1.92
N ALA A 61 2.14 7.25 -1.48
CA ALA A 61 2.09 6.81 -0.09
C ALA A 61 2.97 5.57 0.14
N THR A 62 3.61 5.53 1.31
CA THR A 62 4.33 4.37 1.83
C THR A 62 3.41 3.59 2.75
N CYS A 63 3.20 2.31 2.44
CA CYS A 63 2.47 1.40 3.31
C CYS A 63 3.27 1.10 4.58
N CYS A 64 2.69 1.34 5.75
CA CYS A 64 3.36 1.20 7.04
C CYS A 64 3.03 -0.10 7.76
N ASP A 65 1.85 -0.65 7.51
CA ASP A 65 1.42 -1.89 8.15
C ASP A 65 0.49 -2.72 7.25
N ASN A 66 -0.01 -3.83 7.80
CA ASN A 66 -0.94 -4.71 7.09
C ASN A 66 -2.42 -4.35 7.37
N GLN A 67 -2.70 -3.21 7.99
CA GLN A 67 -4.03 -2.73 8.35
C GLN A 67 -4.48 -1.58 7.45
N GLY A 68 -3.55 -1.03 6.65
CA GLY A 68 -3.81 0.05 5.72
C GLY A 68 -3.34 1.40 6.22
N ASP A 69 -2.54 1.44 7.30
CA ASP A 69 -1.88 2.67 7.71
C ASP A 69 -0.75 3.01 6.73
N TYR A 70 -0.68 4.28 6.36
CA TYR A 70 0.29 4.76 5.39
C TYR A 70 0.76 6.18 5.68
N CYS A 71 1.91 6.50 5.11
CA CYS A 71 2.56 7.79 5.22
C CYS A 71 2.75 8.41 3.83
N ASP A 72 2.43 9.70 3.67
CA ASP A 72 2.52 10.39 2.38
C ASP A 72 3.10 11.81 2.51
N GLY A 73 3.29 12.46 1.36
CA GLY A 73 3.69 13.87 1.27
C GLY A 73 5.05 14.17 1.91
N ASP A 74 5.08 15.16 2.82
CA ASP A 74 6.31 15.61 3.48
C ASP A 74 6.82 14.65 4.56
N THR A 75 6.00 13.65 4.95
CA THR A 75 6.34 12.63 5.94
C THR A 75 6.16 11.22 5.37
N PRO A 76 6.99 10.79 4.40
CA PRO A 76 6.77 9.53 3.67
C PRO A 76 7.29 8.28 4.40
N VAL A 77 7.92 8.42 5.57
CA VAL A 77 8.59 7.30 6.26
C VAL A 77 7.75 6.84 7.44
N CYS A 78 7.52 5.53 7.53
CA CYS A 78 6.82 4.90 8.63
C CYS A 78 7.72 4.75 9.86
N CYS A 79 7.21 5.15 11.02
CA CYS A 79 7.83 5.00 12.33
C CYS A 79 6.78 4.47 13.31
N ASP A 80 7.20 3.87 14.43
CA ASP A 80 6.30 3.19 15.37
C ASP A 80 5.20 4.13 15.93
N ASP A 81 5.50 5.42 16.08
CA ASP A 81 4.59 6.45 16.60
C ASP A 81 3.97 7.36 15.51
N GLY A 82 4.18 7.04 14.22
CA GLY A 82 3.56 7.75 13.09
C GLY A 82 4.49 8.01 11.90
N CYS A 83 4.15 9.04 11.12
CA CYS A 83 4.85 9.39 9.88
C CYS A 83 5.94 10.44 10.11
N ILE A 84 7.12 10.20 9.54
CA ILE A 84 8.29 11.08 9.72
C ILE A 84 8.83 11.56 8.36
N PRO A 85 9.53 12.72 8.33
CA PRO A 85 10.13 13.23 7.11
C PRO A 85 11.14 12.28 6.47
N GLN A 86 11.34 12.46 5.17
CA GLN A 86 12.39 11.76 4.46
C GLN A 86 13.75 12.06 5.09
N ASP A 87 14.57 11.02 5.28
CA ASP A 87 15.90 11.05 5.93
C ASP A 87 15.90 11.34 7.44
N ALA A 88 14.74 11.42 8.09
CA ALA A 88 14.66 11.39 9.54
C ALA A 88 14.99 10.01 10.11
N VAL A 89 15.50 9.98 11.34
CA VAL A 89 15.77 8.75 12.09
C VAL A 89 14.62 8.54 13.06
N CYS A 90 13.87 7.45 12.87
CA CYS A 90 12.81 7.03 13.80
C CYS A 90 13.40 6.69 15.17
N CYS A 91 12.89 7.34 16.22
CA CYS A 91 13.34 7.12 17.59
C CYS A 91 12.22 6.48 18.40
N ASN A 92 12.45 5.23 18.81
CA ASN A 92 11.50 4.46 19.61
C ASN A 92 11.62 4.78 21.11
N ASP A 93 11.94 6.01 21.47
CA ASP A 93 11.78 6.47 22.84
C ASP A 93 10.30 6.75 23.10
N SER A 94 9.84 6.50 24.33
CA SER A 94 8.42 6.62 24.74
C SER A 94 7.85 8.05 24.65
N GLN A 95 8.47 8.93 23.87
CA GLN A 95 8.11 10.31 23.62
C GLN A 95 7.63 10.54 22.16
N GLY A 96 7.60 9.50 21.30
CA GLY A 96 7.03 9.60 19.95
C GLY A 96 7.82 10.51 19.02
N GLY A 97 9.15 10.36 19.02
CA GLY A 97 10.07 11.26 18.33
C GLY A 97 10.66 10.74 17.02
N TYR A 98 11.22 11.68 16.25
CA TYR A 98 12.23 11.39 15.25
C TYR A 98 13.34 12.43 15.34
N CYS A 99 14.51 12.05 14.83
CA CYS A 99 15.67 12.91 14.75
C CYS A 99 15.93 13.35 13.32
N ASP A 100 16.29 14.62 13.11
CA ASP A 100 16.56 15.17 11.79
C ASP A 100 17.75 14.48 11.11
N LYS A 101 17.83 14.62 9.79
CA LYS A 101 18.93 14.10 9.00
C LYS A 101 20.30 14.47 9.59
N GLY A 102 21.14 13.45 9.79
CA GLY A 102 22.49 13.61 10.33
C GLY A 102 22.57 13.58 11.85
N THR A 103 21.44 13.38 12.53
CA THR A 103 21.39 13.09 13.96
C THR A 103 20.96 11.64 14.21
N TYR A 104 21.18 11.14 15.42
CA TYR A 104 20.82 9.79 15.85
C TYR A 104 20.18 9.82 17.24
N CYS A 105 19.36 8.82 17.55
CA CYS A 105 18.70 8.70 18.84
C CYS A 105 19.73 8.36 19.94
N CYS A 106 19.70 9.11 21.03
CA CYS A 106 20.52 8.91 22.22
C CYS A 106 19.68 9.09 23.49
N GLU A 107 20.23 8.75 24.67
CA GLU A 107 19.46 8.75 25.94
C GLU A 107 18.81 10.10 26.31
N THR A 108 19.31 11.21 25.75
CA THR A 108 18.79 12.57 26.00
C THR A 108 17.99 13.14 24.83
N GLY A 109 17.70 12.36 23.78
CA GLY A 109 17.00 12.82 22.56
C GLY A 109 17.86 12.66 21.30
N CYS A 110 17.97 13.71 20.49
CA CYS A 110 18.74 13.70 19.23
C CYS A 110 20.20 14.15 19.43
N CYS A 111 21.14 13.26 19.13
CA CYS A 111 22.57 13.54 19.16
C CYS A 111 23.15 13.68 17.75
N SER A 112 24.21 14.48 17.61
CA SER A 112 25.06 14.54 16.41
C SER A 112 26.47 14.11 16.78
N ASN A 113 27.21 13.60 15.80
CA ASN A 113 28.62 13.22 15.95
C ASN A 113 29.53 14.44 15.73
#